data_AF-A0A6C0LVN3-F1
#
_entry.id   AF-A0A6C0LVN3-F1
#
_cell.length_a   1.000
_cell.length_b   1.000
_cell.length_c   1.000
_cell.angle_alpha   90.00
_cell.angle_beta   90.00
_cell.angle_gamma   90.00
#
_symmetry.space_group_name_H-M   'P 1'
#
loop_
_entity.id
_entity.type
_entity.pdbx_description
1 polymer ?
#
loop_
_entity_poly.entity_id
_entity_poly.type
_entity_poly.pdbx_seq_one_letter_code
_entity_poly.pdbx_strand_id
1 'polypeptide(L)'
;MQKYLVEFLGTLFFLYVIMATGDAFAIGAALIIAILVGGPISGGNFNPAVSIMMFHAGKLSKKDVIPYIVAQVAGGLAAYQLYLRVKL
;
A
#
# COMPACT_ATOMS: atom_id res chain seq x y z
N MET A 1 -2.61 14.64 -4.62
CA MET A 1 -3.69 14.11 -3.77
C MET A 1 -4.12 12.70 -4.17
N GLN A 2 -4.50 12.46 -5.44
CA GLN A 2 -4.83 11.12 -5.96
C GLN A 2 -3.78 10.04 -5.62
N LYS A 3 -2.48 10.35 -5.77
CA LYS A 3 -1.36 9.44 -5.44
C LYS A 3 -1.40 8.91 -4.00
N TYR A 4 -1.59 9.81 -3.03
CA TYR A 4 -1.56 9.46 -1.61
C TYR A 4 -2.79 8.63 -1.22
N LEU A 5 -3.95 8.91 -1.83
CA LEU A 5 -5.15 8.10 -1.64
C LEU A 5 -4.94 6.68 -2.19
N VAL A 6 -4.32 6.55 -3.35
CA VAL A 6 -3.99 5.24 -3.94
C VAL A 6 -3.03 4.47 -3.04
N GLU A 7 -1.97 5.11 -2.54
CA GLU A 7 -1.03 4.49 -1.59
C GLU A 7 -1.74 4.03 -0.31
N PHE A 8 -2.63 4.87 0.25
CA PHE A 8 -3.46 4.50 1.40
C PHE A 8 -4.35 3.28 1.13
N LEU A 9 -5.13 3.30 0.04
CA LEU A 9 -6.08 2.24 -0.29
C LEU A 9 -5.39 0.93 -0.67
N GLY A 10 -4.29 1.01 -1.43
CA GLY A 10 -3.50 -0.15 -1.81
C GLY A 10 -2.85 -0.81 -0.60
N THR A 11 -2.24 -0.02 0.30
CA THR A 11 -1.69 -0.53 1.55
C THR A 11 -2.76 -1.11 2.46
N LEU A 12 -3.93 -0.47 2.54
CA LEU A 12 -5.08 -1.00 3.29
C LEU A 12 -5.47 -2.38 2.76
N PHE A 13 -5.68 -2.49 1.44
CA PHE A 13 -6.14 -3.72 0.81
C PHE A 13 -5.17 -4.89 1.00
N PHE A 14 -3.88 -4.72 0.66
CA PHE A 14 -2.96 -5.85 0.72
C PHE A 14 -2.64 -6.27 2.17
N LEU A 15 -2.57 -5.32 3.13
CA LEU A 15 -2.34 -5.67 4.54
C LEU A 15 -3.57 -6.34 5.16
N TYR A 16 -4.79 -5.94 4.77
CA TYR A 16 -6.00 -6.65 5.18
C TYR A 16 -5.93 -8.12 4.73
N VAL A 17 -5.57 -8.37 3.48
CA VAL A 17 -5.43 -9.75 2.95
C VAL A 17 -4.38 -10.55 3.73
N ILE A 18 -3.24 -9.94 4.08
CA ILE A 18 -2.23 -10.60 4.93
C ILE A 18 -2.84 -11.10 6.24
N MET A 19 -3.59 -10.25 6.95
CA MET A 19 -4.19 -10.63 8.24
C MET A 19 -5.37 -11.59 8.10
N ALA A 20 -6.15 -11.45 7.03
CA ALA A 20 -7.33 -12.27 6.79
C ALA A 20 -6.98 -13.71 6.39
N THR A 21 -5.92 -13.92 5.61
CA THR A 21 -5.61 -15.24 5.04
C THR A 21 -4.31 -15.84 5.56
N GLY A 22 -3.26 -15.03 5.78
CA GLY A 22 -1.90 -15.52 5.99
C GLY A 22 -1.32 -16.33 4.82
N ASP A 23 -2.03 -16.41 3.70
CA ASP A 23 -1.68 -17.25 2.56
C ASP A 23 -0.84 -16.48 1.54
N ALA A 24 0.33 -17.03 1.20
CA ALA A 24 1.30 -16.35 0.35
C ALA A 24 0.76 -16.06 -1.06
N PHE A 25 -0.07 -16.94 -1.62
CA PHE A 25 -0.64 -16.74 -2.96
C PHE A 25 -1.68 -15.63 -2.94
N ALA A 26 -2.58 -15.62 -1.97
CA ALA A 26 -3.57 -14.57 -1.79
C ALA A 26 -2.91 -13.19 -1.58
N ILE A 27 -1.86 -13.13 -0.77
CA ILE A 27 -1.09 -11.90 -0.53
C ILE A 27 -0.45 -11.40 -1.83
N GLY A 28 0.20 -12.29 -2.57
CA GLY A 28 0.81 -11.97 -3.86
C GLY A 28 -0.22 -11.46 -4.88
N ALA A 29 -1.35 -12.14 -5.00
CA ALA A 29 -2.44 -11.75 -5.89
C ALA A 29 -3.03 -10.38 -5.53
N ALA A 30 -3.25 -10.12 -4.24
CA ALA A 30 -3.74 -8.82 -3.77
C ALA A 30 -2.76 -7.68 -4.11
N LEU A 31 -1.47 -7.89 -3.91
CA LEU A 31 -0.45 -6.91 -4.24
C LEU A 31 -0.36 -6.67 -5.76
N ILE A 32 -0.43 -7.74 -6.59
CA ILE A 32 -0.48 -7.61 -8.05
C ILE A 32 -1.66 -6.76 -8.49
N ILE A 33 -2.86 -7.04 -7.98
CA ILE A 33 -4.07 -6.28 -8.31
C ILE A 33 -3.89 -4.81 -7.90
N ALA A 34 -3.40 -4.54 -6.69
CA ALA A 34 -3.15 -3.19 -6.21
C ALA A 34 -2.17 -2.43 -7.13
N ILE A 35 -1.11 -3.09 -7.60
CA ILE A 35 -0.11 -2.49 -8.51
C ILE A 35 -0.70 -2.25 -9.90
N LEU A 36 -1.46 -3.21 -10.45
CA LEU A 36 -2.07 -3.06 -11.78
C LEU A 36 -3.04 -1.87 -11.82
N VAL A 37 -3.80 -1.66 -10.76
CA VAL A 37 -4.79 -0.57 -10.68
C VAL A 37 -4.14 0.75 -10.23
N GLY A 38 -3.34 0.72 -9.17
CA GLY A 38 -2.81 1.92 -8.53
C GLY A 38 -1.44 2.38 -9.05
N GLY A 39 -0.68 1.49 -9.69
CA GLY A 39 0.65 1.75 -10.23
C GLY A 39 0.68 2.92 -11.23
N PRO A 40 -0.21 2.99 -12.23
CA PRO A 40 -0.26 4.12 -13.17
C PRO A 40 -0.49 5.49 -12.53
N ILE A 41 -1.04 5.54 -11.31
CA ILE A 41 -1.38 6.77 -10.61
C ILE A 41 -0.27 7.16 -9.62
N SER A 42 0.20 6.21 -8.82
CA SER A 42 1.08 6.46 -7.66
C SER A 42 2.50 5.89 -7.80
N GLY A 43 2.73 4.96 -8.72
CA GLY A 43 3.91 4.10 -8.74
C GLY A 43 3.70 2.77 -8.00
N GLY A 44 2.66 2.64 -7.18
CA GLY A 44 2.25 1.39 -6.56
C GLY A 44 3.24 0.88 -5.52
N ASN A 45 3.76 1.77 -4.68
CA ASN A 45 4.81 1.40 -3.72
C ASN A 45 4.21 0.57 -2.58
N PHE A 46 3.09 1.04 -2.03
CA PHE A 46 2.32 0.49 -0.92
C PHE A 46 3.12 0.13 0.34
N ASN A 47 4.38 0.56 0.42
CA ASN A 47 5.35 0.14 1.41
C ASN A 47 6.41 1.25 1.61
N PRO A 48 6.71 1.63 2.86
CA PRO A 48 7.73 2.64 3.16
C PRO A 48 9.12 2.31 2.61
N ALA A 49 9.56 1.06 2.74
CA ALA A 49 10.87 0.61 2.23
C ALA A 49 10.93 0.68 0.69
N VAL A 50 9.84 0.32 0.01
CA VAL A 50 9.73 0.46 -1.46
C VAL A 50 9.76 1.92 -1.86
N SER A 51 9.10 2.80 -1.10
CA SER A 51 9.10 4.25 -1.39
C SER A 51 10.47 4.88 -1.24
N ILE A 52 11.21 4.50 -0.19
CA ILE A 52 12.59 4.94 0.01
C ILE A 52 13.48 4.43 -1.13
N MET A 53 13.33 3.16 -1.52
CA MET A 53 14.10 2.57 -2.61
C MET A 53 13.77 3.25 -3.96
N MET A 54 12.50 3.50 -4.25
CA MET A 54 12.06 4.22 -5.46
C MET A 54 12.55 5.66 -5.50
N PHE A 55 12.64 6.33 -4.35
CA PHE A 55 13.26 7.64 -4.26
C PHE A 55 14.75 7.60 -4.65
N HIS A 56 15.51 6.66 -4.09
CA HIS A 56 16.93 6.49 -4.44
C HIS A 56 17.12 6.07 -5.91
N ALA A 57 16.17 5.32 -6.47
CA ALA A 57 16.15 4.95 -7.88
C ALA A 57 15.73 6.10 -8.82
N GLY A 58 15.44 7.30 -8.29
CA GLY A 58 14.99 8.46 -9.08
C GLY A 58 13.56 8.35 -9.61
N LYS A 59 12.78 7.37 -9.13
CA LYS A 59 11.41 7.07 -9.57
C LYS A 59 10.33 7.72 -8.70
N LEU A 60 10.70 8.21 -7.51
CA LEU A 60 9.81 8.97 -6.62
C LEU A 60 10.43 10.32 -6.28
N SER A 61 9.62 11.38 -6.29
CA SER A 61 10.08 12.71 -5.89
C SER A 61 10.39 12.78 -4.41
N LYS A 62 11.47 13.49 -4.01
CA LYS A 62 11.82 13.74 -2.60
C LYS A 62 10.65 14.28 -1.78
N LYS A 63 9.81 15.15 -2.40
CA LYS A 63 8.65 15.77 -1.76
C LYS A 63 7.52 14.78 -1.45
N ASP A 64 7.49 13.65 -2.17
CA ASP A 64 6.44 12.64 -2.04
C ASP A 64 6.81 11.53 -1.03
N VAL A 65 8.08 11.39 -0.65
CA VAL A 65 8.55 10.30 0.24
C VAL A 65 7.79 10.27 1.57
N ILE A 66 7.78 11.38 2.30
CA ILE A 66 7.12 11.44 3.62
C ILE A 66 5.59 11.31 3.47
N PRO A 67 4.90 12.03 2.57
CA PRO A 67 3.47 11.82 2.33
C PRO A 67 3.09 10.37 1.97
N TYR A 68 3.91 9.67 1.17
CA TYR A 68 3.68 8.26 0.84
C TYR A 68 3.77 7.39 2.09
N ILE A 69 4.82 7.54 2.89
CA ILE A 69 5.00 6.76 4.13
C ILE A 69 3.83 7.00 5.08
N VAL A 70 3.40 8.25 5.26
CA VAL A 70 2.24 8.57 6.12
C VAL A 70 0.97 7.92 5.58
N ALA A 71 0.71 8.00 4.27
CA ALA A 71 -0.46 7.37 3.66
C ALA A 71 -0.45 5.84 3.80
N GLN A 72 0.71 5.20 3.60
CA GLN A 72 0.89 3.75 3.73
C GLN A 72 0.68 3.30 5.18
N VAL A 73 1.30 3.97 6.15
CA VAL A 73 1.12 3.66 7.58
C VAL A 73 -0.33 3.85 7.99
N ALA A 74 -0.97 4.95 7.58
CA ALA A 74 -2.39 5.17 7.85
C ALA A 74 -3.27 4.08 7.20
N GLY A 75 -2.95 3.65 5.98
CA GLY A 75 -3.64 2.57 5.28
C GLY A 75 -3.53 1.25 6.02
N GLY A 76 -2.34 0.91 6.55
CA GLY A 76 -2.14 -0.29 7.36
C GLY A 76 -2.88 -0.26 8.69
N LEU A 77 -2.91 0.89 9.37
CA LEU A 77 -3.71 1.05 10.59
C LEU A 77 -5.22 0.93 10.31
N ALA A 78 -5.68 1.48 9.18
CA ALA A 78 -7.07 1.32 8.74
C ALA A 78 -7.40 -0.14 8.41
N ALA A 79 -6.49 -0.88 7.75
CA ALA A 79 -6.65 -2.31 7.50
C ALA A 79 -6.79 -3.11 8.80
N TYR A 80 -5.95 -2.81 9.79
CA TYR A 80 -6.01 -3.48 11.09
C TYR A 80 -7.35 -3.22 11.77
N GLN A 81 -7.79 -1.95 11.79
CA GLN A 81 -9.08 -1.61 12.38
C GLN A 81 -10.27 -2.25 11.65
N LEU A 82 -10.17 -2.38 10.31
CA LEU A 82 -11.18 -3.06 9.51
C LEU A 82 -11.23 -4.56 9.84
N TYR A 83 -10.06 -5.22 9.92
CA TYR A 83 -9.93 -6.64 10.26
C TYR A 83 -10.53 -6.97 11.63
N LEU A 84 -10.35 -6.11 12.63
CA LEU A 84 -10.96 -6.31 13.95
C LEU A 84 -12.49 -6.26 13.93
N ARG A 85 -13.09 -5.56 12.96
CA ARG A 85 -14.54 -5.30 12.88
C ARG A 85 -15.26 -6.21 11.88
N VAL A 86 -14.54 -6.69 10.88
CA VAL A 86 -15.07 -7.53 9.82
C VAL A 86 -14.28 -8.82 9.82
N LYS A 87 -14.84 -9.83 10.49
CA LYS A 87 -14.36 -11.21 10.36
C LYS A 87 -15.07 -11.84 9.17
N LEU A 88 -14.39 -11.84 8.02
CA LEU A 88 -14.78 -12.68 6.88
C LEU A 88 -14.38 -14.13 7.16
#